data_AF-A0A6M3Y1L4-F1
#
_entry.id   AF-A0A6M3Y1L4-F1
#
_cell.length_a   1.000
_cell.length_b   1.000
_cell.length_c   1.000
_cell.angle_alpha   90.00
_cell.angle_beta   90.00
_cell.angle_gamma   90.00
#
_symmetry.space_group_name_H-M   'P 1'
#
loop_
_entity.id
_entity.type
_entity.pdbx_description
1 polymer ?
#
loop_
_entity_poly.entity_id
_entity_poly.type
_entity_poly.pdbx_seq_one_letter_code
_entity_poly.pdbx_strand_id
1 'polypeptide(L)'
;MIKTTQKDFAIFKKEFLRWVNIFGLKDWKIEFDREPLTRGYAECRSSLIGRVATIVLTSEIKDEGDAKYFNPARSGKHEAIELLLAPLDITARYRYISQDNVDEATHTIIRVLEKVLK
;
A
#
# COMPACT_ATOMS: atom_id res chain seq x y z
N MET A 1 -16.13 -16.83 10.15
CA MET A 1 -14.78 -16.42 9.64
C MET A 1 -14.62 -16.92 8.22
N ILE A 2 -14.28 -16.03 7.29
CA ILE A 2 -14.18 -16.34 5.86
C ILE A 2 -12.71 -16.27 5.45
N LYS A 3 -12.18 -17.33 4.83
CA LYS A 3 -10.79 -17.37 4.35
C LYS A 3 -10.68 -16.67 3.00
N THR A 4 -9.65 -15.85 2.82
CA THR A 4 -9.33 -15.31 1.50
C THR A 4 -8.70 -16.41 0.63
N THR A 5 -9.06 -16.41 -0.65
CA THR A 5 -8.62 -17.44 -1.58
C THR A 5 -7.28 -17.09 -2.22
N GLN A 6 -6.65 -18.07 -2.86
CA GLN A 6 -5.45 -17.83 -3.66
C GLN A 6 -5.75 -16.95 -4.89
N LYS A 7 -6.98 -17.03 -5.41
CA LYS A 7 -7.48 -16.17 -6.49
C LYS A 7 -7.59 -14.71 -6.03
N ASP A 8 -8.11 -14.47 -4.83
CA ASP A 8 -8.18 -13.12 -4.25
C ASP A 8 -6.77 -12.52 -4.12
N PHE A 9 -5.82 -13.32 -3.61
CA PHE A 9 -4.43 -12.89 -3.49
C PHE A 9 -3.78 -12.58 -4.84
N ALA A 10 -4.07 -13.36 -5.89
CA ALA A 10 -3.57 -13.09 -7.24
C ALA A 10 -4.16 -11.79 -7.82
N ILE A 11 -5.47 -11.53 -7.62
CA ILE A 11 -6.12 -10.29 -8.05
C ILE A 11 -5.51 -9.08 -7.31
N PHE A 12 -5.34 -9.20 -6.00
CA PHE A 12 -4.71 -8.19 -5.16
C PHE A 12 -3.31 -7.83 -5.65
N LYS A 13 -2.43 -8.82 -5.83
CA LYS A 13 -1.06 -8.63 -6.34
C LYS A 13 -1.06 -7.95 -7.70
N LYS A 14 -1.89 -8.43 -8.62
CA LYS A 14 -1.99 -7.89 -9.99
C LYS A 14 -2.39 -6.42 -9.97
N GLU A 15 -3.41 -6.07 -9.18
CA GLU A 15 -3.88 -4.69 -9.10
C GLU A 15 -2.86 -3.79 -8.42
N PHE A 16 -2.24 -4.24 -7.32
CA PHE A 16 -1.17 -3.50 -6.65
C PHE A 16 0.00 -3.19 -7.60
N LEU A 17 0.52 -4.21 -8.29
CA LEU A 17 1.65 -4.03 -9.22
C LEU A 17 1.29 -3.13 -10.41
N ARG A 18 0.03 -3.17 -10.87
CA ARG A 18 -0.46 -2.23 -11.88
C ARG A 18 -0.31 -0.79 -11.42
N TRP A 19 -0.75 -0.49 -10.20
CA TRP A 19 -0.67 0.86 -9.63
C TRP A 19 0.76 1.28 -9.28
N VAL A 20 1.60 0.37 -8.77
CA VAL A 20 3.05 0.62 -8.59
C VAL A 20 3.70 1.08 -9.89
N ASN A 21 3.38 0.42 -11.00
CA ASN A 21 3.91 0.80 -12.30
C ASN A 21 3.38 2.16 -12.77
N ILE A 22 2.09 2.44 -12.54
CA ILE A 22 1.46 3.75 -12.85
C ILE A 22 2.09 4.87 -12.02
N PHE A 23 2.33 4.65 -10.73
CA PHE A 23 2.92 5.63 -9.81
C PHE A 23 4.44 5.77 -9.98
N GLY A 24 5.09 4.87 -10.71
CA GLY A 24 6.53 4.92 -10.94
C GLY A 24 7.37 4.50 -9.73
N LEU A 25 6.82 3.70 -8.82
CA LEU A 25 7.46 3.26 -7.57
C LEU A 25 8.44 2.08 -7.80
N LYS A 26 9.21 2.11 -8.89
CA LYS A 26 10.06 1.00 -9.35
C LYS A 26 11.34 0.80 -8.51
N ASP A 27 11.66 1.79 -7.69
CA ASP A 27 12.80 1.80 -6.78
C ASP A 27 12.49 1.16 -5.42
N TRP A 28 11.25 0.73 -5.20
CA TRP A 28 10.88 -0.06 -4.03
C TRP A 28 11.08 -1.56 -4.27
N LYS A 29 11.73 -2.23 -3.32
CA LYS A 29 11.73 -3.69 -3.23
C LYS A 29 10.40 -4.12 -2.61
N ILE A 30 9.55 -4.77 -3.41
CA ILE A 30 8.21 -5.19 -3.00
C ILE A 30 8.20 -6.69 -2.69
N GLU A 31 7.74 -7.02 -1.50
CA GLU A 31 7.47 -8.39 -1.05
C GLU A 31 5.97 -8.53 -0.73
N PHE A 32 5.42 -9.73 -0.92
CA PHE A 32 4.01 -9.98 -0.66
C PHE A 32 3.83 -11.10 0.34
N ASP A 33 2.90 -10.91 1.27
CA ASP A 33 2.54 -11.92 2.26
C ASP A 33 1.02 -12.09 2.37
N ARG A 34 0.61 -13.22 2.97
CA ARG A 34 -0.78 -13.51 3.28
C ARG A 34 -0.90 -14.15 4.67
N GLU A 35 -1.23 -13.34 5.65
CA GLU A 35 -1.33 -13.70 7.06
C GLU A 35 -2.58 -13.07 7.72
N PRO A 36 -3.02 -13.53 8.90
CA PRO A 36 -4.14 -12.92 9.59
C PRO A 36 -3.83 -11.48 10.03
N LEU A 37 -4.68 -10.53 9.66
CA LEU A 37 -4.58 -9.14 10.13
C LEU A 37 -5.52 -8.87 11.31
N THR A 38 -5.12 -7.93 12.17
CA THR A 38 -5.94 -7.48 13.30
C THR A 38 -7.00 -6.48 12.87
N ARG A 39 -6.72 -5.67 11.85
CA ARG A 39 -7.60 -4.66 11.28
C ARG A 39 -7.45 -4.60 9.78
N GLY A 40 -8.54 -4.31 9.08
CA GLY A 40 -8.55 -4.13 7.63
C GLY A 40 -8.41 -5.43 6.84
N TYR A 41 -8.40 -5.28 5.52
CA TYR A 41 -8.28 -6.39 4.58
C TYR A 41 -6.85 -6.57 4.06
N ALA A 42 -6.04 -5.51 4.12
CA ALA A 42 -4.67 -5.48 3.67
C ALA A 42 -3.88 -4.45 4.48
N GLU A 43 -2.55 -4.53 4.40
CA GLU A 43 -1.64 -3.64 5.10
C GLU A 43 -0.37 -3.44 4.28
N CYS A 44 0.09 -2.19 4.19
CA CYS A 44 1.37 -1.81 3.62
C CYS A 44 2.38 -1.49 4.72
N ARG A 45 3.35 -2.38 4.93
CA ARG A 45 4.46 -2.17 5.88
C ARG A 45 5.68 -1.71 5.09
N SER A 46 6.17 -0.51 5.35
CA SER A 46 7.25 0.08 4.56
C SER A 46 8.41 0.58 5.42
N SER A 47 9.61 0.51 4.87
CA SER A 47 10.84 1.07 5.43
C SER A 47 11.51 1.95 4.39
N LEU A 48 11.75 3.22 4.74
CA LEU A 48 12.56 4.13 3.91
C LEU A 48 14.00 3.62 3.79
N ILE A 49 14.54 3.04 4.87
CA ILE A 49 15.86 2.41 4.85
C ILE A 49 15.78 1.18 3.95
N GLY A 50 16.47 1.25 2.81
CA GLY A 50 16.48 0.20 1.79
C GLY A 50 15.26 0.19 0.84
N ARG A 51 14.31 1.13 1.00
CA ARG A 51 13.06 1.21 0.21
C ARG A 51 12.38 -0.15 0.04
N VAL A 52 12.13 -0.82 1.16
CA VAL A 52 11.49 -2.14 1.17
C VAL A 52 10.05 -1.99 1.65
N ALA A 53 9.12 -2.65 0.95
CA ALA A 53 7.72 -2.72 1.33
C ALA A 53 7.21 -4.16 1.34
N THR A 54 6.61 -4.56 2.44
CA THR A 54 5.88 -5.83 2.58
C THR A 54 4.40 -5.54 2.52
N ILE A 55 3.74 -6.10 1.51
CA ILE A 55 2.35 -5.86 1.19
C ILE A 55 1.54 -7.09 1.57
N VAL A 56 0.70 -6.96 2.58
CA VAL A 56 0.01 -8.08 3.21
C VAL A 56 -1.46 -8.06 2.82
N LEU A 57 -2.00 -9.19 2.40
CA LEU A 57 -3.45 -9.42 2.31
C LEU A 57 -3.87 -10.30 3.49
N THR A 58 -4.97 -9.98 4.17
CA THR A 58 -5.44 -10.82 5.27
C THR A 58 -5.75 -12.25 4.78
N SER A 59 -5.35 -13.27 5.53
CA SER A 59 -5.73 -14.67 5.25
C SER A 59 -7.17 -14.98 5.66
N GLU A 60 -7.74 -14.15 6.54
CA GLU A 60 -9.07 -14.35 7.12
C GLU A 60 -9.81 -13.03 7.36
N ILE A 61 -11.12 -13.05 7.11
CA ILE A 61 -12.05 -11.98 7.42
C ILE A 61 -12.85 -12.43 8.64
N LYS A 62 -12.69 -11.69 9.75
CA LYS A 62 -13.24 -12.08 11.05
C LYS A 62 -14.74 -11.85 11.15
N ASP A 63 -15.22 -10.73 10.60
CA ASP A 63 -16.64 -10.37 10.57
C ASP A 63 -17.27 -10.73 9.21
N GLU A 64 -18.33 -11.54 9.24
CA GLU A 64 -19.07 -11.96 8.03
C GLU A 64 -19.84 -10.79 7.39
N GLY A 65 -20.27 -9.82 8.19
CA GLY A 65 -20.90 -8.58 7.73
C GLY A 65 -19.95 -7.70 6.93
N ASP A 66 -18.64 -7.83 7.16
CA ASP A 66 -17.59 -7.11 6.45
C ASP A 66 -17.19 -7.79 5.14
N ALA A 67 -17.36 -9.11 5.04
CA ALA A 67 -16.95 -9.89 3.87
C ALA A 67 -17.60 -9.41 2.55
N LYS A 68 -18.81 -8.84 2.60
CA LYS A 68 -19.47 -8.25 1.41
C LYS A 68 -18.77 -7.00 0.87
N TYR A 69 -17.96 -6.33 1.67
CA TYR A 69 -17.18 -5.15 1.27
C TYR A 69 -15.75 -5.50 0.86
N PHE A 70 -15.33 -6.74 1.08
CA PHE A 70 -14.02 -7.21 0.66
C PHE A 70 -13.92 -7.19 -0.87
N ASN A 71 -12.92 -6.46 -1.37
CA ASN A 71 -12.62 -6.41 -2.79
C ASN A 71 -11.09 -6.40 -2.95
N PRO A 72 -10.48 -7.52 -3.40
CA PRO A 72 -9.02 -7.64 -3.48
C PRO A 72 -8.38 -6.63 -4.43
N ALA A 73 -9.06 -6.24 -5.52
CA ALA A 73 -8.55 -5.23 -6.43
C ALA A 73 -8.54 -3.85 -5.76
N ARG A 74 -9.64 -3.47 -5.10
CA ARG A 74 -9.72 -2.21 -4.36
C ARG A 74 -8.65 -2.14 -3.26
N SER A 75 -8.44 -3.22 -2.53
CA SER A 75 -7.37 -3.31 -1.52
C SER A 75 -5.99 -3.17 -2.17
N GLY A 76 -5.72 -3.85 -3.29
CA GLY A 76 -4.43 -3.72 -4.00
C GLY A 76 -4.14 -2.30 -4.44
N LYS A 77 -5.15 -1.58 -4.95
CA LYS A 77 -5.03 -0.14 -5.25
C LYS A 77 -4.76 0.69 -3.99
N HIS A 78 -5.49 0.43 -2.90
CA HIS A 78 -5.33 1.18 -1.65
C HIS A 78 -3.92 1.04 -1.09
N GLU A 79 -3.38 -0.17 -1.01
CA GLU A 79 -2.01 -0.38 -0.51
C GLU A 79 -0.95 0.26 -1.41
N ALA A 80 -1.17 0.32 -2.73
CA ALA A 80 -0.26 1.02 -3.63
C ALA A 80 -0.26 2.55 -3.41
N ILE A 81 -1.40 3.11 -2.99
CA ILE A 81 -1.51 4.51 -2.58
C ILE A 81 -0.81 4.72 -1.23
N GLU A 82 -0.99 3.82 -0.26
CA GLU A 82 -0.24 3.85 1.01
C GLU A 82 1.27 3.84 0.75
N LEU A 83 1.75 3.01 -0.19
CA LEU A 83 3.17 3.00 -0.58
C LEU A 83 3.63 4.32 -1.23
N LEU A 84 2.78 4.96 -2.04
CA LEU A 84 3.07 6.30 -2.59
C LEU A 84 3.22 7.36 -1.50
N LEU A 85 2.43 7.23 -0.43
CA LEU A 85 2.44 8.14 0.72
C LEU A 85 3.49 7.78 1.78
N ALA A 86 4.06 6.57 1.73
CA ALA A 86 5.02 6.08 2.72
C ALA A 86 6.19 7.04 3.00
N PRO A 87 6.81 7.70 2.01
CA PRO A 87 7.85 8.68 2.29
C PRO A 87 7.38 9.83 3.18
N LEU A 88 6.14 10.30 3.00
CA LEU A 88 5.57 11.39 3.80
C LEU A 88 5.23 10.92 5.21
N ASP A 89 4.55 9.77 5.36
CA ASP A 89 4.19 9.20 6.68
C ASP A 89 5.44 8.91 7.52
N ILE A 90 6.46 8.29 6.92
CA ILE A 90 7.69 7.95 7.63
C ILE A 90 8.45 9.23 8.04
N THR A 91 8.58 10.18 7.12
CA THR A 91 9.20 11.50 7.34
C THR A 91 8.50 12.20 8.52
N ALA A 92 7.16 12.24 8.55
CA ALA A 92 6.39 12.82 9.65
C ALA A 92 6.59 12.14 11.02
N ARG A 93 7.02 10.87 11.06
CA ARG A 93 7.29 10.13 12.31
C ARG A 93 8.69 10.39 12.89
N TYR A 94 9.59 11.03 12.15
CA TYR A 94 10.93 11.34 12.63
C TYR A 94 10.96 12.58 13.55
N ARG A 95 11.69 12.47 14.66
CA ARG A 95 11.76 13.52 15.71
C ARG A 95 12.41 14.84 15.26
N TYR A 96 13.26 14.82 14.23
CA TYR A 96 14.05 15.98 13.76
C TYR A 96 13.79 16.30 12.31
N ILE A 97 12.52 16.37 11.93
CA ILE A 97 12.11 16.71 10.58
C ILE A 97 12.11 18.23 10.34
N SER A 98 12.60 18.66 9.17
CA SER A 98 12.40 20.04 8.70
C SER A 98 11.15 20.16 7.82
N GLN A 99 10.58 21.37 7.75
CA GLN A 99 9.48 21.66 6.82
C GLN A 99 9.87 21.31 5.37
N ASP A 100 11.12 21.58 4.98
CA ASP A 100 11.64 21.27 3.64
C ASP A 100 11.52 19.77 3.31
N ASN A 101 11.71 18.86 4.27
CA ASN A 101 11.54 17.42 4.03
C ASN A 101 10.07 17.06 3.77
N VAL A 102 9.13 17.69 4.48
CA VAL A 102 7.69 17.50 4.25
C VAL A 102 7.30 18.02 2.87
N ASP A 103 7.79 19.20 2.50
CA ASP A 103 7.50 19.85 1.22
C ASP A 103 8.06 19.02 0.05
N GLU A 104 9.28 18.49 0.18
CA GLU A 104 9.90 17.62 -0.83
C GLU A 104 9.08 16.32 -1.06
N ALA A 105 8.69 15.65 0.03
CA ALA A 105 7.86 14.45 -0.05
C ALA A 105 6.50 14.76 -0.69
N THR A 106 5.88 15.87 -0.29
CA THR A 106 4.59 16.34 -0.82
C THR A 106 4.67 16.64 -2.31
N HIS A 107 5.68 17.40 -2.76
CA HIS A 107 5.87 17.74 -4.16
C HIS A 107 6.17 16.49 -5.02
N THR A 108 6.86 15.50 -4.45
CA THR A 108 7.08 14.21 -5.12
C THR A 108 5.75 13.50 -5.38
N ILE A 109 4.86 13.44 -4.39
CA ILE A 109 3.51 12.87 -4.53
C ILE A 109 2.69 13.65 -5.57
N ILE A 110 2.68 14.98 -5.51
CA ILE A 110 1.93 15.84 -6.45
C ILE A 110 2.36 15.55 -7.90
N ARG A 111 3.66 15.51 -8.19
CA ARG A 111 4.18 15.22 -9.54
C ARG A 111 3.75 13.85 -10.07
N VAL A 112 3.58 12.87 -9.19
CA VAL A 112 3.03 11.55 -9.57
C VAL A 112 1.56 11.69 -9.92
N LEU A 113 0.77 12.36 -9.06
CA LEU A 113 -0.67 12.55 -9.29
C LEU A 113 -0.97 13.37 -10.55
N GLU A 114 -0.21 14.43 -10.83
CA GLU A 114 -0.31 15.23 -12.07
C GLU A 114 -0.09 14.41 -13.34
N LYS A 115 0.68 13.33 -13.28
CA LYS A 115 0.87 12.42 -14.41
C LYS A 115 -0.31 11.47 -14.60
N VAL A 116 -0.97 11.09 -13.51
CA VAL A 116 -2.03 10.06 -13.48
C VAL A 116 -3.41 10.65 -13.72
N LEU A 117 -3.68 11.87 -13.25
CA LEU A 117 -4.99 12.53 -13.31
C LEU A 117 -5.22 13.34 -14.60
N LYS A 118 -4.43 13.08 -15.65
CA LYS A 118 -4.56 13.77 -16.94
C LYS A 118 -5.82 13.38 -17.69
#